data_AF-A0A8I1ZQ99-F1
#
_entry.id   AF-A0A8I1ZQ99-F1
#
_cell.length_a   1.000
_cell.length_b   1.000
_cell.length_c   1.000
_cell.angle_alpha   90.00
_cell.angle_beta   90.00
_cell.angle_gamma   90.00
#
_symmetry.space_group_name_H-M   'P 1'
#
loop_
_entity.id
_entity.type
_entity.pdbx_description
1 polymer ?
#
loop_
_entity_poly.entity_id
_entity_poly.type
_entity_poly.pdbx_seq_one_letter_code
_entity_poly.pdbx_strand_id
1 'polypeptide(L)'
;MKRTVQTIIVAMFVVMITGTFSYALAATGGAGNFPFFHLGCLIIGGLTIISLKHRYPKMYLSEAVGSFAMYAVLVALFTAPVIEMVKGMVS
;
A
#
# COMPACT_ATOMS: atom_id res chain seq x y z
N MET A 1 10.00 -23.22 8.06
CA MET A 1 10.40 -21.92 8.66
C MET A 1 10.83 -20.87 7.63
N LYS A 2 11.62 -21.19 6.58
CA LYS A 2 12.00 -20.22 5.53
C LYS A 2 10.80 -19.52 4.85
N ARG A 3 9.72 -20.25 4.57
CA ARG A 3 8.47 -19.72 3.98
C ARG A 3 7.76 -18.74 4.92
N THR A 4 7.56 -19.12 6.18
CA THR A 4 6.89 -18.29 7.19
C THR A 4 7.63 -16.97 7.40
N VAL A 5 8.97 -17.01 7.49
CA VAL A 5 9.79 -15.81 7.60
C VAL A 5 9.61 -14.88 6.40
N GLN A 6 9.60 -15.41 5.18
CA GLN A 6 9.36 -14.59 3.98
C GLN A 6 7.96 -13.97 3.96
N THR A 7 6.92 -14.73 4.34
CA THR A 7 5.55 -14.20 4.42
C THR A 7 5.43 -13.11 5.48
N ILE A 8 6.10 -13.26 6.63
CA ILE A 8 6.16 -12.23 7.68
C ILE A 8 6.84 -10.96 7.17
N ILE A 9 7.94 -11.08 6.42
CA ILE A 9 8.61 -9.91 5.82
C ILE A 9 7.67 -9.16 4.88
N VAL A 10 6.94 -9.87 4.01
CA VAL A 10 5.95 -9.25 3.13
C VAL A 10 4.83 -8.57 3.94
N ALA A 11 4.34 -9.21 5.00
CA ALA A 11 3.31 -8.63 5.85
C ALA A 11 3.79 -7.35 6.55
N MET A 12 5.01 -7.35 7.11
CA MET A 12 5.60 -6.15 7.71
C MET A 12 5.74 -5.03 6.69
N PHE A 13 6.18 -5.35 5.47
CA PHE A 13 6.28 -4.38 4.38
C PHE A 13 4.92 -3.78 4.01
N VAL A 14 3.88 -4.62 3.90
CA VAL A 14 2.50 -4.18 3.64
C VAL A 14 2.00 -3.22 4.71
N VAL A 15 2.25 -3.54 5.99
CA VAL A 15 1.84 -2.71 7.12
C VAL A 15 2.58 -1.37 7.12
N MET A 16 3.90 -1.37 6.88
CA MET A 16 4.71 -0.15 6.82
C MET A 16 4.24 0.79 5.72
N ILE A 17 4.00 0.28 4.51
CA ILE A 17 3.47 1.10 3.41
C ILE A 17 2.07 1.60 3.72
N THR A 18 1.18 0.76 4.22
CA THR A 18 -0.19 1.18 4.57
C THR A 18 -0.16 2.26 5.66
N GLY A 19 0.79 2.16 6.60
CA GLY A 19 1.02 3.16 7.64
C GLY A 19 1.39 4.54 7.09
N THR A 20 1.99 4.64 5.91
CA THR A 20 2.32 5.95 5.29
C THR A 20 1.07 6.78 4.99
N PHE A 21 -0.10 6.15 4.83
CA PHE A 21 -1.36 6.87 4.65
C PHE A 21 -1.75 7.68 5.90
N SER A 22 -1.16 7.44 7.07
CA SER A 22 -1.30 8.34 8.23
C SER A 22 -0.85 9.78 7.92
N TYR A 23 0.13 9.97 7.02
CA TYR A 23 0.54 11.28 6.55
C TYR A 23 -0.58 12.01 5.79
N ALA A 24 -1.39 11.26 5.02
CA ALA A 24 -2.52 11.85 4.31
C ALA A 24 -3.55 12.44 5.28
N LEU A 25 -3.74 11.86 6.48
CA LEU A 25 -4.64 12.41 7.50
C LEU A 25 -4.19 13.79 7.99
N ALA A 26 -2.88 13.96 8.17
CA ALA A 26 -2.29 15.25 8.54
C ALA A 26 -2.40 16.26 7.39
N ALA A 27 -2.17 15.83 6.15
CA ALA A 27 -2.23 16.69 4.97
C ALA A 27 -3.66 17.13 4.58
N THR A 28 -4.68 16.35 4.94
CA THR A 28 -6.09 16.64 4.58
C THR A 28 -6.84 17.50 5.60
N GLY A 29 -6.21 17.90 6.71
CA GLY A 29 -6.83 18.76 7.72
C GLY A 29 -8.01 18.12 8.47
N GLY A 30 -8.12 16.78 8.45
CA GLY A 30 -9.18 16.04 9.12
C GLY A 30 -9.86 14.97 8.24
N ALA A 31 -10.82 14.25 8.85
CA ALA A 31 -11.48 13.08 8.25
C ALA A 31 -12.31 13.39 6.99
N GLY A 32 -12.70 14.65 6.77
CA GLY A 32 -13.58 15.03 5.65
C GLY A 32 -12.98 14.80 4.27
N ASN A 33 -11.64 14.79 4.14
CA ASN A 33 -10.95 14.65 2.85
C ASN A 33 -9.94 13.48 2.84
N PHE A 34 -9.97 12.64 3.88
CA PHE A 34 -9.07 11.49 4.00
C PHE A 34 -9.50 10.37 3.04
N PRO A 35 -8.58 9.75 2.29
CA PRO A 35 -8.93 8.74 1.28
C PRO A 35 -9.19 7.36 1.91
N PHE A 36 -10.26 7.22 2.69
CA PHE A 36 -10.64 5.96 3.37
C PHE A 36 -10.83 4.79 2.41
N PHE A 37 -11.43 5.03 1.24
CA PHE A 37 -11.62 3.99 0.23
C PHE A 37 -10.29 3.43 -0.27
N HIS A 38 -9.33 4.30 -0.57
CA HIS A 38 -7.99 3.91 -1.03
C HIS A 38 -7.21 3.18 0.07
N LEU A 39 -7.35 3.58 1.33
CA LEU A 39 -6.79 2.84 2.46
C LEU A 39 -7.40 1.44 2.55
N GLY A 40 -8.72 1.31 2.41
CA GLY A 40 -9.40 0.01 2.36
C GLY A 40 -8.89 -0.87 1.22
N CYS A 41 -8.74 -0.31 0.02
CA CYS A 41 -8.15 -1.00 -1.13
C CYS A 41 -6.73 -1.50 -0.81
N LEU A 42 -5.88 -0.66 -0.23
CA LEU A 42 -4.52 -1.01 0.19
C LEU A 42 -4.50 -2.20 1.15
N ILE A 43 -5.38 -2.21 2.15
CA ILE A 43 -5.50 -3.32 3.10
C ILE A 43 -5.91 -4.60 2.37
N ILE A 44 -6.96 -4.55 1.56
CA ILE A 44 -7.46 -5.74 0.85
C ILE A 44 -6.40 -6.27 -0.12
N GLY A 45 -5.78 -5.41 -0.92
CA GLY A 45 -4.71 -5.80 -1.84
C GLY A 45 -3.48 -6.37 -1.12
N GLY A 46 -3.12 -5.80 0.04
CA GLY A 46 -2.06 -6.32 0.89
C GLY A 46 -2.36 -7.72 1.41
N LEU A 47 -3.58 -7.95 1.91
CA LEU A 47 -4.05 -9.27 2.34
C LEU A 47 -4.05 -10.27 1.18
N THR A 48 -4.46 -9.85 -0.02
CA THR A 48 -4.42 -10.71 -1.22
C THR A 48 -2.99 -11.14 -1.55
N ILE A 49 -2.01 -10.22 -1.55
CA ILE A 49 -0.62 -10.56 -1.86
C ILE A 49 0.00 -11.44 -0.78
N ILE A 50 -0.28 -11.17 0.50
CA ILE A 50 0.16 -12.03 1.61
C ILE A 50 -0.43 -13.44 1.46
N SER A 51 -1.72 -13.54 1.12
CA SER A 51 -2.39 -14.82 0.86
C SER A 51 -1.75 -15.57 -0.31
N LEU A 52 -1.42 -14.88 -1.41
CA LEU A 52 -0.72 -15.46 -2.55
C LEU A 52 0.69 -15.94 -2.18
N LYS A 53 1.49 -15.12 -1.49
CA LYS A 53 2.83 -15.52 -1.04
C LYS A 53 2.78 -16.67 -0.05
N HIS A 54 1.75 -16.70 0.81
CA HIS A 54 1.52 -17.83 1.69
C HIS A 54 1.18 -19.07 0.86
N ARG A 55 0.22 -19.02 -0.08
CA ARG A 55 -0.25 -20.17 -0.87
C ARG A 55 0.80 -20.71 -1.86
N TYR A 56 1.58 -19.85 -2.50
CA TYR A 56 2.51 -20.19 -3.58
C TYR A 56 3.97 -20.02 -3.15
N PRO A 57 4.65 -21.09 -2.70
CA PRO A 57 6.01 -21.00 -2.16
C PRO A 57 7.08 -20.65 -3.21
N LYS A 58 6.80 -20.85 -4.50
CA LYS A 58 7.71 -20.51 -5.61
C LYS A 58 7.73 -19.01 -5.95
N MET A 59 6.76 -18.23 -5.46
CA MET A 59 6.73 -16.78 -5.67
C MET A 59 7.92 -16.14 -4.94
N TYR A 60 8.73 -15.33 -5.61
CA TYR A 60 9.87 -14.68 -4.96
C TYR A 60 9.41 -13.59 -4.00
N LEU A 61 10.21 -13.32 -2.97
CA LEU A 61 9.92 -12.26 -2.01
C LEU A 61 9.92 -10.88 -2.70
N SER A 62 10.90 -10.64 -3.57
CA SER A 62 11.01 -9.41 -4.36
C SER A 62 9.78 -9.16 -5.24
N GLU A 63 9.20 -10.21 -5.84
CA GLU A 63 7.99 -10.11 -6.66
C GLU A 63 6.77 -9.71 -5.81
N ALA A 64 6.60 -10.32 -4.64
CA ALA A 64 5.50 -9.99 -3.72
C ALA A 64 5.62 -8.56 -3.17
N VAL A 65 6.83 -8.15 -2.77
CA VAL A 65 7.10 -6.80 -2.29
C VAL A 65 6.94 -5.77 -3.43
N GLY A 66 7.50 -6.05 -4.59
CA GLY A 66 7.45 -5.16 -5.76
C GLY A 66 6.03 -4.98 -6.30
N SER A 67 5.26 -6.06 -6.39
CA SER A 67 3.85 -5.98 -6.80
C SER A 67 3.02 -5.14 -5.84
N PHE A 68 3.21 -5.31 -4.52
CA PHE A 68 2.52 -4.46 -3.54
C PHE A 68 2.95 -3.00 -3.60
N ALA A 69 4.25 -2.73 -3.82
CA ALA A 69 4.76 -1.38 -3.96
C ALA A 69 4.13 -0.66 -5.17
N MET A 70 4.07 -1.32 -6.33
CA MET A 70 3.43 -0.78 -7.53
C MET A 70 1.93 -0.57 -7.31
N TYR A 71 1.26 -1.52 -6.65
CA TYR A 71 -0.15 -1.38 -6.28
C TYR A 71 -0.39 -0.17 -5.37
N ALA A 72 0.45 0.03 -4.35
CA ALA A 72 0.36 1.16 -3.44
C ALA A 72 0.54 2.51 -4.16
N VAL A 73 1.50 2.59 -5.09
CA VAL A 73 1.70 3.79 -5.91
C VAL A 73 0.47 4.09 -6.76
N LEU A 74 -0.07 3.06 -7.45
CA LEU A 74 -1.28 3.23 -8.26
C LEU A 74 -2.46 3.73 -7.42
N VAL A 75 -2.67 3.15 -6.24
CA VAL A 75 -3.72 3.57 -5.31
C VAL A 75 -3.48 5.00 -4.82
N ALA A 76 -2.24 5.38 -4.49
CA ALA A 76 -1.90 6.70 -3.97
C ALA A 76 -2.13 7.82 -5.00
N LEU A 77 -1.85 7.57 -6.28
CA LEU A 77 -2.00 8.57 -7.36
C LEU A 77 -3.44 9.11 -7.50
N PHE A 78 -4.44 8.33 -7.12
CA PHE A 78 -5.85 8.73 -7.20
C PHE A 78 -6.41 9.32 -5.90
N THR A 79 -5.54 9.60 -4.91
CA THR A 79 -5.95 10.26 -3.68
C THR A 79 -5.97 11.78 -3.84
N ALA A 80 -6.90 12.47 -3.17
CA ALA A 80 -7.02 13.92 -3.23
C ALA A 80 -5.71 14.67 -2.92
N PRO A 81 -4.93 14.31 -1.88
CA PRO A 81 -3.65 14.99 -1.58
C PRO A 81 -2.64 14.91 -2.73
N VAL A 82 -2.54 13.74 -3.37
CA VAL A 82 -1.58 13.53 -4.46
C VAL A 82 -2.03 14.25 -5.72
N ILE A 83 -3.33 14.25 -6.02
CA ILE A 83 -3.89 14.99 -7.15
C ILE A 83 -3.64 16.51 -6.99
N GLU A 84 -3.87 17.06 -5.79
CA GLU A 84 -3.62 18.48 -5.52
C GLU A 84 -2.12 18.82 -5.63
N MET A 85 -1.23 17.95 -5.13
CA MET A 85 0.22 18.10 -5.32
C MET A 85 0.58 18.15 -6.81
N VAL A 86 0.07 17.22 -7.61
CA VAL A 86 0.35 17.16 -9.05
C VAL A 86 -0.16 18.41 -9.77
N LYS A 87 -1.37 18.88 -9.45
CA LYS A 87 -1.91 20.14 -10.01
C LYS A 87 -0.99 21.33 -9.73
N GLY A 88 -0.48 21.43 -8.51
CA GLY A 88 0.45 22.50 -8.10
C GLY A 88 1.84 22.43 -8.76
N MET A 89 2.24 21.29 -9.30
CA MET A 89 3.52 21.16 -10.03
C MET A 89 3.39 21.47 -11.53
N VAL A 90 2.19 21.35 -12.09
CA VAL A 90 1.93 21.52 -13.53
C VAL A 90 1.39 22.91 -13.87
N SER A 91 0.77 23.60 -12.89
CA SER A 91 0.31 25.00 -13.04
C SER A 91 1.44 26.00 -12.78
#